data_AF-A0A3B9I0M8-F1
#
_entry.id   AF-A0A3B9I0M8-F1
#
_cell.length_a   1.000
_cell.length_b   1.000
_cell.length_c   1.000
_cell.angle_alpha   90.00
_cell.angle_beta   90.00
_cell.angle_gamma   90.00
#
_symmetry.space_group_name_H-M   'P 1'
#
loop_
_entity.id
_entity.type
_entity.pdbx_description
1 polymer ?
#
loop_
_entity_poly.entity_id
_entity_poly.type
_entity_poly.pdbx_seq_one_letter_code
_entity_poly.pdbx_strand_id
1 'polypeptide(L)' 'MIRRLPVFKGYTVDLRLQEFRKIEMDKLPEFIPLLSDKGARLFNEFRQTDEGRKEIAYVLGRKLGDY' A
#
# COMPACT_ATOMS: atom_id res chain seq x y z
N MET A 1 -14.76 7.98 9.06
CA MET A 1 -14.24 8.76 7.92
C MET A 1 -13.67 7.77 6.90
N ILE A 2 -14.15 7.78 5.66
CA ILE A 2 -13.66 6.86 4.61
C ILE A 2 -12.40 7.49 4.02
N ARG A 3 -11.24 6.83 4.16
CA ARG A 3 -9.97 7.27 3.60
C ARG A 3 -9.77 6.67 2.21
N ARG A 4 -9.35 7.49 1.24
CA ARG A 4 -8.86 6.98 -0.05
C ARG A 4 -7.43 6.49 0.12
N LEU A 5 -7.22 5.22 -0.22
CA LEU A 5 -5.89 4.62 -0.26
C LEU A 5 -5.11 5.16 -1.46
N PRO A 6 -3.77 5.30 -1.36
CA PRO A 6 -2.95 5.73 -2.47
C PRO A 6 -2.92 4.66 -3.56
N VAL A 7 -2.74 5.11 -4.81
CA VAL A 7 -2.65 4.23 -5.99
C VAL A 7 -1.25 4.35 -6.57
N PHE A 8 -0.57 3.22 -6.73
CA PHE A 8 0.77 3.14 -7.27
C PHE A 8 0.84 2.08 -8.37
N LYS A 9 1.24 2.48 -9.59
CA LYS A 9 1.34 1.60 -10.76
C LYS A 9 0.06 0.77 -11.04
N GLY A 10 -1.10 1.35 -10.77
CA GLY A 10 -2.40 0.70 -10.94
C GLY A 10 -2.81 -0.23 -9.78
N TYR A 11 -2.02 -0.31 -8.71
CA TYR A 11 -2.38 -1.00 -7.48
C TYR A 11 -2.77 0.01 -6.41
N THR A 12 -3.86 -0.25 -5.72
CA THR A 12 -4.17 0.39 -4.44
C THR A 12 -3.23 -0.17 -3.38
N VAL A 13 -2.55 0.68 -2.62
CA VAL A 13 -1.60 0.25 -1.59
C VAL A 13 -2.29 0.29 -0.22
N ASP A 14 -2.41 -0.86 0.46
CA ASP A 14 -2.87 -0.93 1.84
C ASP A 14 -1.74 -1.43 2.74
N LEU A 15 -0.98 -0.49 3.31
CA LEU A 15 0.13 -0.80 4.20
C LEU A 15 -0.30 -1.42 5.54
N ARG A 16 -1.59 -1.31 5.93
CA ARG A 16 -2.09 -1.94 7.17
C ARG A 16 -2.25 -3.43 6.97
N LEU A 17 -2.71 -3.83 5.79
CA LEU A 17 -2.87 -5.22 5.39
C LEU A 17 -1.60 -5.79 4.76
N GLN A 18 -0.62 -4.94 4.50
CA GLN A 18 0.65 -5.28 3.87
C GLN A 18 0.45 -5.89 2.47
N GLU A 19 -0.44 -5.28 1.67
CA GLU A 19 -0.76 -5.75 0.32
C GLU A 19 -0.86 -4.62 -0.70
N PHE A 20 -0.47 -4.92 -1.94
CA PHE A 20 -0.88 -4.19 -3.14
C PHE A 20 -2.10 -4.87 -3.74
N ARG A 21 -3.15 -4.10 -4.02
CA ARG A 21 -4.44 -4.62 -4.50
C ARG A 21 -4.78 -4.01 -5.85
N LYS A 22 -5.15 -4.83 -6.81
CA LYS A 22 -5.68 -4.36 -8.09
C LYS A 22 -7.03 -5.00 -8.35
N ILE A 23 -8.04 -4.16 -8.46
CA ILE A 23 -9.41 -4.58 -8.72
C ILE A 23 -9.80 -3.92 -10.04
N GLU A 24 -9.94 -4.73 -11.08
CA GLU A 24 -10.45 -4.32 -12.38
C GLU A 24 -11.86 -4.91 -12.54
N MET A 25 -12.77 -4.19 -13.21
CA MET A 25 -14.04 -4.79 -13.62
C MET A 25 -13.78 -5.98 -14.54
N ASP A 26 -14.57 -7.04 -14.39
CA ASP A 26 -14.52 -8.26 -15.20
C ASP A 26 -13.25 -9.13 -15.04
N LYS A 27 -12.40 -8.84 -14.05
CA LYS A 27 -11.24 -9.69 -13.70
C LYS A 27 -11.25 -10.09 -12.24
N LEU A 28 -10.60 -11.22 -11.94
CA LEU A 28 -10.32 -11.59 -10.56
C LEU A 28 -9.39 -10.56 -9.91
N PRO A 29 -9.64 -10.16 -8.66
CA PRO A 29 -8.76 -9.26 -7.94
C PRO A 29 -7.35 -9.83 -7.81
N GLU A 30 -6.34 -9.00 -8.07
CA GLU A 30 -4.95 -9.35 -7.83
C GLU A 30 -4.50 -8.76 -6.48
N PHE A 31 -3.92 -9.61 -5.65
CA PHE A 31 -3.31 -9.25 -4.37
C PHE A 31 -1.85 -9.63 -4.38
N ILE A 32 -0.96 -8.67 -4.15
CA ILE A 32 0.48 -8.90 -4.03
C ILE A 32 0.89 -8.60 -2.59
N PRO A 33 1.28 -9.61 -1.79
CA PRO A 33 1.83 -9.38 -0.47
C PRO A 33 3.12 -8.55 -0.55
N LEU A 34 3.28 -7.59 0.35
CA LEU A 34 4.46 -6.74 0.43
C LEU A 34 5.76 -7.52 0.63
N LEU A 35 5.69 -8.66 1.31
CA LEU A 35 6.84 -9.52 1.61
C LEU A 35 7.21 -10.48 0.47
N SER A 36 6.41 -10.55 -0.60
CA SER A 36 6.80 -11.30 -1.80
C SER A 36 7.91 -10.56 -2.57
N ASP A 37 8.69 -11.26 -3.40
CA ASP A 37 9.72 -10.62 -4.23
C ASP A 37 9.16 -9.46 -5.09
N LYS A 38 7.97 -9.67 -5.67
CA LYS A 38 7.25 -8.65 -6.45
C LYS A 38 6.83 -7.47 -5.55
N GLY A 39 6.26 -7.76 -4.39
CA GLY A 39 5.82 -6.74 -3.43
C GLY A 39 6.95 -5.92 -2.86
N ALA A 40 8.09 -6.54 -2.54
CA ALA A 40 9.26 -5.85 -1.99
C ALA A 40 9.85 -4.86 -2.99
N ARG A 41 9.90 -5.24 -4.28
CA ARG A 41 10.31 -4.34 -5.37
C ARG A 41 9.35 -3.16 -5.49
N LEU A 42 8.04 -3.43 -5.56
CA LEU A 42 7.01 -2.39 -5.65
C LEU A 42 7.06 -1.43 -4.46
N PHE A 43 7.27 -1.95 -3.25
CA PHE A 43 7.39 -1.14 -2.04
C PHE A 43 8.64 -0.27 -2.03
N ASN A 44 9.77 -0.82 -2.48
CA ASN A 44 11.01 -0.07 -2.57
C ASN A 44 10.91 1.12 -3.54
N GLU A 45 10.11 0.99 -4.59
CA GLU A 45 9.80 2.10 -5.49
C GLU A 45 8.77 3.05 -4.87
N PHE A 46 7.70 2.50 -4.29
CA PHE A 46 6.62 3.29 -3.69
C PHE A 46 7.13 4.20 -2.57
N ARG A 47 7.99 3.70 -1.67
CA ARG A 47 8.55 4.49 -0.54
C ARG A 47 9.39 5.70 -0.99
N GLN A 48 9.85 5.72 -2.24
CA GLN A 48 10.60 6.86 -2.79
C GLN A 48 9.68 8.00 -3.23
N THR A 49 8.40 7.71 -3.48
CA THR A 49 7.38 8.71 -3.84
C THR A 49 6.91 9.51 -2.63
N ASP A 50 6.38 10.70 -2.88
CA ASP A 50 5.83 11.57 -1.83
C ASP A 50 4.61 10.94 -1.13
N GLU A 51 3.74 10.28 -1.90
CA GLU A 51 2.60 9.51 -1.38
C GLU A 51 3.04 8.33 -0.51
N GLY A 52 4.06 7.59 -0.93
CA GLY A 52 4.59 6.48 -0.14
C GLY A 52 5.18 6.92 1.19
N ARG A 53 5.93 8.04 1.21
CA ARG A 53 6.44 8.62 2.45
C ARG A 53 5.32 9.04 3.40
N LYS A 54 4.27 9.70 2.87
CA LYS A 54 3.09 10.09 3.64
C LYS A 54 2.34 8.87 4.20
N GLU A 55 2.17 7.82 3.39
CA GLU A 55 1.48 6.60 3.81
C GLU A 55 2.24 5.87 4.92
N ILE A 56 3.57 5.75 4.77
CA ILE A 56 4.43 5.14 5.79
C ILE A 56 4.39 5.97 7.07
N ALA A 57 4.53 7.29 6.99
CA ALA A 57 4.46 8.18 8.16
C ALA A 57 3.11 8.06 8.87
N TYR A 58 2.00 7.97 8.13
CA TYR A 58 0.67 7.76 8.69
C TYR A 58 0.57 6.43 9.45
N VAL A 59 1.03 5.32 8.85
CA VAL A 59 0.94 4.00 9.49
C VAL A 59 1.83 3.91 10.73
N LEU A 60 3.04 4.47 10.66
CA LEU A 60 3.95 4.52 11.81
C LEU A 60 3.41 5.43 12.92
N GLY A 61 2.90 6.60 12.57
CA GLY A 61 2.28 7.53 13.53
C GLY A 61 1.06 6.93 14.22
N ARG A 62 0.26 6.12 13.51
CA ARG A 62 -0.84 5.36 14.10
C ARG A 62 -0.34 4.35 15.13
N LYS A 63 0.67 3.55 14.77
CA LYS A 63 1.25 2.52 15.66
C LYS A 63 1.83 3.10 16.95
N LEU A 64 2.27 4.36 16.94
CA LEU A 64 2.77 5.08 18.12
C LEU A 64 1.64 5.63 19.02
N GLY A 65 0.44 5.85 18.48
CA GLY A 65 -0.72 6.34 19.25
C GLY A 65 -1.60 5.23 19.85
N ASP A 66 -1.27 3.97 19.59
CA ASP A 66 -1.96 2.78 20.12
C ASP A 66 -1.35 2.27 21.45
N TYR A 67 -0.51 3.07 22.12
CA TYR A 67 0.13 2.75 23.42
C TYR A 67 -0.37 3.65 24.56
#